data_AF-A0A7W7CE62-F1
#
_entry.id   AF-A0A7W7CE62-F1
#
_cell.length_a   1.000
_cell.length_b   1.000
_cell.length_c   1.000
_cell.angle_alpha   90.00
_cell.angle_beta   90.00
_cell.angle_gamma   90.00
#
_symmetry.space_group_name_H-M   'P 1'
#
loop_
_entity.id
_entity.type
_entity.pdbx_description
1 polymer ?
#
loop_
_entity_poly.entity_id
_entity_poly.type
_entity_poly.pdbx_seq_one_letter_code
_entity_poly.pdbx_strand_id
1 'polypeptide(L)'
;MTCVYTHVSDYSLNVDAEETIRAVLAAADRPWGRRLNDALLLAGSEATAYAVAPYAPVPVAALRPDVPPRADRPDIAACDAAGVLRALAGTGLAEVRTVWSEPYTDAYLNTGRQLLAVHVLRPFVVLGMRYWHSREALDRLARHGYVYSDRWEVTERSHIVPAGWYLVGLVGEFLFTLVGAAAVAFDSDEHPDAVAERLALRALDTEGFGAAHCMAECRACGSRWCAESGSWLFRPEGDTDARGWDFDTIGEVSDTGTVPCPHCKTGQVGFCVS
;
A
#
# COMPACT_ATOMS: atom_id res chain seq x y z
N MET A 1 -18.56 -2.04 18.68
CA MET A 1 -18.22 -1.19 17.53
C MET A 1 -17.29 -0.13 18.06
N THR A 2 -16.07 -0.06 17.54
CA THR A 2 -14.96 0.67 18.14
C THR A 2 -14.54 1.77 17.16
N CYS A 3 -14.42 3.02 17.65
CA CYS A 3 -14.21 4.22 16.84
C CYS A 3 -12.72 4.47 16.59
N VAL A 4 -12.34 4.80 15.36
CA VAL A 4 -10.96 5.15 14.98
C VAL A 4 -10.66 6.61 15.27
N TYR A 5 -9.40 6.94 15.55
CA TYR A 5 -8.93 8.32 15.61
C TYR A 5 -9.17 9.00 14.25
N THR A 6 -10.10 9.95 14.22
CA THR A 6 -10.49 10.67 13.01
C THR A 6 -9.79 12.02 12.99
N HIS A 7 -9.08 12.34 11.90
CA HIS A 7 -8.54 13.68 11.72
C HIS A 7 -9.65 14.57 11.15
N VAL A 8 -10.06 15.57 11.94
CA VAL A 8 -11.04 16.58 11.55
C VAL A 8 -10.31 17.90 11.40
N SER A 9 -10.31 18.46 10.19
CA SER A 9 -9.83 19.82 9.93
C SER A 9 -10.89 20.63 9.22
N ASP A 10 -10.68 21.94 9.12
CA ASP A 10 -11.43 22.75 8.16
C ASP A 10 -11.38 22.03 6.80
N TYR A 11 -12.56 21.69 6.28
CA TYR A 11 -12.71 20.97 5.02
C TYR A 11 -12.02 19.60 4.96
N SER A 12 -11.92 18.81 6.04
CA SER A 12 -11.63 17.37 5.91
C SER A 12 -12.07 16.52 7.11
N LEU A 13 -12.56 15.32 6.81
CA LEU A 13 -12.88 14.27 7.76
C LEU A 13 -12.29 12.95 7.25
N ASN A 14 -11.12 12.56 7.74
CA ASN A 14 -10.37 11.42 7.19
C ASN A 14 -9.78 10.51 8.28
N VAL A 15 -9.60 9.24 7.92
CA VAL A 15 -8.84 8.20 8.58
C VAL A 15 -7.54 8.00 7.80
N ASP A 16 -6.44 7.71 8.50
CA ASP A 16 -5.16 7.47 7.87
C ASP A 16 -5.12 6.06 7.22
N ALA A 17 -5.04 6.04 5.89
CA ALA A 17 -4.98 4.82 5.11
C ALA A 17 -3.73 3.98 5.42
N GLU A 18 -2.61 4.63 5.74
CA GLU A 18 -1.37 3.94 6.09
C GLU A 18 -1.48 3.29 7.48
N GLU A 19 -2.03 4.00 8.48
CA GLU A 19 -2.24 3.44 9.82
C GLU A 19 -3.16 2.21 9.80
N THR A 20 -4.26 2.28 9.05
CA THR A 20 -5.18 1.14 8.91
C THR A 20 -4.52 -0.06 8.24
N ILE A 21 -3.72 0.16 7.19
CA ILE A 21 -2.93 -0.92 6.56
C ILE A 21 -1.90 -1.50 7.53
N ARG A 22 -1.19 -0.66 8.30
CA ARG A 22 -0.23 -1.13 9.32
C ARG A 22 -0.92 -1.99 10.37
N ALA A 23 -2.13 -1.65 10.80
CA ALA A 23 -2.91 -2.45 11.75
C ALA A 23 -3.22 -3.85 11.18
N VAL A 24 -3.66 -3.92 9.91
CA VAL A 24 -3.92 -5.21 9.24
C VAL A 24 -2.64 -6.04 9.13
N LEU A 25 -1.52 -5.43 8.73
CA LEU A 25 -0.24 -6.12 8.59
C LEU A 25 0.31 -6.62 9.93
N ALA A 26 0.16 -5.83 11.00
CA ALA A 26 0.60 -6.21 12.34
C ALA A 26 -0.14 -7.45 12.88
N ALA A 27 -1.42 -7.60 12.54
CA ALA A 27 -2.20 -8.80 12.89
C ALA A 27 -1.72 -10.07 12.15
N ALA A 28 -1.00 -9.91 11.04
CA ALA A 28 -0.50 -10.98 10.21
C ALA A 28 0.97 -11.35 10.46
N ASP A 29 1.71 -10.59 11.28
CA ASP A 29 3.18 -10.58 11.18
C ASP A 29 3.85 -11.90 11.57
N ARG A 30 4.73 -12.35 10.67
CA ARG A 30 5.74 -13.38 10.89
C ARG A 30 7.09 -12.83 10.39
N PRO A 31 8.22 -13.23 11.01
CA PRO A 31 9.53 -12.58 10.83
C PRO A 31 10.04 -12.47 9.38
N TRP A 32 9.54 -13.31 8.48
CA TRP A 32 9.96 -13.35 7.07
C TRP A 32 9.24 -12.31 6.19
N GLY A 33 8.15 -11.68 6.64
CA GLY A 33 7.45 -10.62 5.90
C GLY A 33 8.36 -9.42 5.61
N ARG A 34 9.19 -9.07 6.60
CA ARG A 34 10.23 -8.05 6.45
C ARG A 34 11.19 -8.30 5.28
N ARG A 35 11.51 -9.57 4.98
CA ARG A 35 12.44 -9.89 3.88
C ARG A 35 11.83 -9.57 2.51
N LEU A 36 10.53 -9.81 2.34
CA LEU A 36 9.84 -9.38 1.12
C LEU A 36 9.74 -7.85 1.07
N ASN A 37 9.44 -7.19 2.20
CA ASN A 37 9.42 -5.74 2.29
C ASN A 37 10.76 -5.12 1.83
N ASP A 38 11.88 -5.53 2.43
CA ASP A 38 13.22 -5.03 2.08
C ASP A 38 13.56 -5.30 0.61
N ALA A 39 13.17 -6.46 0.07
CA ALA A 39 13.37 -6.81 -1.34
C ALA A 39 12.57 -5.91 -2.30
N LEU A 40 11.31 -5.59 -1.96
CA LEU A 40 10.48 -4.68 -2.75
C LEU A 40 11.01 -3.25 -2.69
N LEU A 41 11.47 -2.78 -1.52
CA LEU A 41 12.10 -1.47 -1.37
C LEU A 41 13.37 -1.36 -2.21
N LEU A 42 14.25 -2.36 -2.15
CA LEU A 42 15.48 -2.38 -2.95
C LEU A 42 15.16 -2.30 -4.44
N ALA A 43 14.29 -3.18 -4.95
CA ALA A 43 13.89 -3.19 -6.36
C ALA A 43 13.15 -1.90 -6.78
N GLY A 44 12.45 -1.25 -5.86
CA GLY A 44 11.76 0.03 -6.09
C GLY A 44 12.71 1.24 -6.17
N SER A 45 13.84 1.17 -5.48
CA SER A 45 14.82 2.25 -5.39
C SER A 45 15.90 2.23 -6.48
N GLU A 46 16.10 1.07 -7.11
CA GLU A 46 17.18 0.86 -8.08
C GLU A 46 16.67 1.03 -9.52
N ALA A 47 17.51 1.58 -10.39
CA ALA A 47 17.20 1.68 -11.81
C ALA A 47 17.17 0.29 -12.51
N THR A 48 17.85 -0.70 -11.91
CA THR A 48 17.87 -2.08 -12.38
C THR A 48 18.03 -3.00 -11.19
N ALA A 49 17.20 -4.04 -11.11
CA ALA A 49 17.20 -4.96 -9.99
C ALA A 49 16.88 -6.37 -10.48
N TYR A 50 17.74 -7.34 -10.19
CA TYR A 50 17.54 -8.71 -10.67
C TYR A 50 17.06 -9.63 -9.56
N ALA A 51 15.99 -10.39 -9.82
CA ALA A 51 15.59 -11.49 -8.95
C ALA A 51 16.34 -12.76 -9.34
N VAL A 52 17.09 -13.37 -8.43
CA VAL A 52 17.93 -14.54 -8.71
C VAL A 52 17.76 -15.62 -7.66
N ALA A 53 18.11 -16.86 -8.03
CA ALA A 53 18.10 -17.98 -7.09
C ALA A 53 19.09 -17.71 -5.92
N PRO A 54 18.72 -17.97 -4.65
CA PRO A 54 19.48 -17.52 -3.48
C PRO A 54 20.92 -18.01 -3.39
N TYR A 55 21.21 -19.17 -3.94
CA TYR A 55 22.52 -19.83 -3.88
C TYR A 55 23.19 -19.95 -5.24
N ALA A 56 22.58 -19.42 -6.30
CA ALA A 56 23.20 -19.42 -7.61
C ALA A 56 24.37 -18.42 -7.64
N PRO A 57 25.56 -18.82 -8.12
CA PRO A 57 26.63 -17.88 -8.38
C PRO A 57 26.24 -17.01 -9.57
N VAL A 58 26.12 -15.71 -9.34
CA VAL A 58 25.85 -14.72 -10.39
C VAL A 58 27.11 -13.89 -10.59
N PRO A 59 27.98 -14.24 -11.55
CA PRO A 59 29.16 -13.43 -11.82
C PRO A 59 28.71 -12.06 -12.35
N VAL A 60 29.35 -10.99 -11.86
CA VAL A 60 29.05 -9.61 -12.28
C VAL A 60 29.13 -9.43 -13.80
N ALA A 61 30.04 -10.16 -14.46
CA ALA A 61 30.16 -10.16 -15.92
C ALA A 61 28.90 -10.69 -16.67
N ALA A 62 28.03 -11.44 -16.00
CA ALA A 62 26.77 -11.94 -16.56
C ALA A 62 25.60 -10.93 -16.45
N LEU A 63 25.82 -9.80 -15.75
CA LEU A 63 24.85 -8.71 -15.56
C LEU A 63 25.18 -7.50 -16.45
N ARG A 64 25.88 -7.76 -17.55
CA ARG A 64 26.26 -6.76 -18.55
C ARG A 64 25.03 -6.14 -19.22
N PRO A 65 25.03 -4.81 -19.44
CA PRO A 65 23.87 -4.12 -20.03
C PRO A 65 23.65 -4.44 -21.52
N ASP A 66 24.68 -4.94 -22.22
CA ASP A 66 24.57 -5.43 -23.60
C ASP A 66 24.03 -6.87 -23.69
N VAL A 67 23.78 -7.52 -22.57
CA VAL A 67 23.17 -8.86 -22.50
C VAL A 67 21.73 -8.71 -22.03
N PRO A 68 20.73 -9.18 -22.80
CA PRO A 68 19.34 -9.08 -22.39
C PRO A 68 19.09 -9.85 -21.08
N PRO A 69 18.14 -9.40 -20.23
CA PRO A 69 17.73 -10.14 -19.05
C PRO A 69 17.35 -11.57 -19.43
N ARG A 70 17.77 -12.53 -18.62
CA ARG A 70 17.49 -13.95 -18.85
C ARG A 70 16.43 -14.45 -17.88
N ALA A 71 15.77 -15.54 -18.23
CA ALA A 71 14.74 -16.16 -17.38
C ALA A 71 15.26 -16.57 -15.98
N ASP A 72 16.56 -16.83 -15.83
CA ASP A 72 17.20 -17.16 -14.55
C ASP A 72 17.62 -15.92 -13.72
N ARG A 73 17.46 -14.72 -14.29
CA ARG A 73 17.76 -13.41 -13.68
C ARG A 73 16.93 -12.32 -14.34
N PRO A 74 15.60 -12.36 -14.18
CA PRO A 74 14.75 -11.30 -14.72
C PRO A 74 15.04 -9.97 -14.01
N ASP A 75 15.00 -8.89 -14.79
CA ASP A 75 14.92 -7.54 -14.24
C ASP A 75 13.51 -7.30 -13.71
N ILE A 76 13.43 -6.85 -12.47
CA ILE A 76 12.21 -6.61 -11.71
C ILE A 76 12.14 -5.18 -11.17
N ALA A 77 13.10 -4.31 -11.52
CA ALA A 77 13.06 -2.92 -11.09
C ALA A 77 11.81 -2.22 -11.63
N ALA A 78 11.20 -1.40 -10.78
CA ALA A 78 10.07 -0.54 -11.14
C ALA A 78 10.04 0.67 -10.21
N CYS A 79 9.35 1.73 -10.60
CA CYS A 79 9.27 2.95 -9.79
C CYS A 79 8.44 2.82 -8.50
N ASP A 80 7.71 1.72 -8.33
CA ASP A 80 6.88 1.44 -7.16
C ASP A 80 6.77 -0.07 -6.86
N ALA A 81 6.33 -0.41 -5.64
CA ALA A 81 6.22 -1.80 -5.20
C ALA A 81 5.18 -2.60 -6.00
N ALA A 82 4.10 -1.95 -6.47
CA ALA A 82 3.11 -2.59 -7.34
C ALA A 82 3.70 -2.99 -8.69
N GLY A 83 4.58 -2.17 -9.27
CA GLY A 83 5.35 -2.45 -10.47
C GLY A 83 6.33 -3.60 -10.26
N VAL A 84 7.06 -3.61 -9.14
CA VAL A 84 7.96 -4.71 -8.78
C VAL A 84 7.19 -6.03 -8.66
N LEU A 85 6.04 -6.02 -7.97
CA LEU A 85 5.18 -7.20 -7.84
C LEU A 85 4.63 -7.69 -9.18
N ARG A 86 4.23 -6.77 -10.07
CA ARG A 86 3.83 -7.12 -11.44
C ARG A 86 4.99 -7.74 -12.23
N ALA A 87 6.20 -7.21 -12.10
CA ALA A 87 7.39 -7.78 -12.74
C ALA A 87 7.69 -9.19 -12.19
N LEU A 88 7.70 -9.37 -10.87
CA LEU A 88 7.83 -10.70 -10.23
C LEU A 88 6.77 -11.69 -10.73
N ALA A 89 5.51 -11.26 -10.86
CA ALA A 89 4.44 -12.09 -11.40
C ALA A 89 4.68 -12.47 -12.87
N GLY A 90 5.10 -11.51 -13.71
CA GLY A 90 5.43 -11.74 -15.12
C GLY A 90 6.57 -12.75 -15.33
N THR A 91 7.40 -12.97 -14.32
CA THR A 91 8.52 -13.92 -14.36
C THR A 91 8.17 -15.32 -13.84
N GLY A 92 6.99 -15.49 -13.25
CA GLY A 92 6.60 -16.73 -12.57
C GLY A 92 7.42 -17.02 -11.31
N LEU A 93 7.93 -15.98 -10.65
CA LEU A 93 8.53 -16.09 -9.31
C LEU A 93 7.48 -15.91 -8.21
N ALA A 94 6.42 -15.16 -8.51
CA ALA A 94 5.30 -14.97 -7.61
C ALA A 94 3.96 -14.98 -8.34
N GLU A 95 2.88 -15.19 -7.61
CA GLU A 95 1.52 -14.87 -8.04
C GLU A 95 0.99 -13.73 -7.17
N VAL A 96 0.24 -12.82 -7.78
CA VAL A 96 -0.30 -11.65 -7.08
C VAL A 96 -1.81 -11.61 -7.28
N ARG A 97 -2.53 -11.42 -6.19
CA ARG A 97 -3.99 -11.26 -6.16
C ARG A 97 -4.36 -10.05 -5.31
N THR A 98 -5.27 -9.24 -5.84
CA THR A 98 -5.85 -8.15 -5.06
C THR A 98 -6.80 -8.75 -4.02
N VAL A 99 -6.51 -8.47 -2.75
CA VAL A 99 -7.36 -8.82 -1.60
C VAL A 99 -8.39 -7.73 -1.39
N TRP A 100 -7.94 -6.47 -1.45
CA TRP A 100 -8.76 -5.30 -1.24
C TRP A 100 -8.20 -4.14 -2.06
N SER A 101 -9.09 -3.28 -2.55
CA SER A 101 -8.73 -2.03 -3.22
C SER A 101 -9.83 -1.03 -2.96
N GLU A 102 -9.48 0.11 -2.40
CA GLU A 102 -10.44 1.14 -2.03
C GLU A 102 -9.82 2.51 -2.30
N PRO A 103 -10.41 3.30 -3.22
CA PRO A 103 -9.96 4.66 -3.47
C PRO A 103 -10.41 5.59 -2.33
N TYR A 104 -9.76 6.75 -2.20
CA TYR A 104 -10.12 7.74 -1.16
C TYR A 104 -11.55 8.29 -1.32
N THR A 105 -12.18 8.12 -2.48
CA THR A 105 -13.54 8.60 -2.75
C THR A 105 -14.63 7.71 -2.16
N ASP A 106 -14.30 6.46 -1.82
CA ASP A 106 -15.29 5.45 -1.45
C ASP A 106 -15.36 5.22 0.07
N ALA A 107 -14.44 5.83 0.83
CA ALA A 107 -14.34 5.76 2.28
C ALA A 107 -13.77 7.08 2.85
N TYR A 108 -13.83 7.28 4.16
CA TYR A 108 -13.21 8.44 4.80
C TYR A 108 -11.69 8.24 4.93
N LEU A 109 -10.97 8.16 3.81
CA LEU A 109 -9.53 7.94 3.79
C LEU A 109 -8.79 9.18 3.29
N ASN A 110 -7.61 9.45 3.85
CA ASN A 110 -6.72 10.51 3.37
C ASN A 110 -6.09 10.20 1.98
N THR A 111 -6.06 8.93 1.57
CA THR A 111 -5.58 8.44 0.27
C THR A 111 -6.12 7.02 0.01
N GLY A 112 -6.06 6.55 -1.23
CA GLY A 112 -6.43 5.17 -1.56
C GLY A 112 -5.53 4.14 -0.89
N ARG A 113 -6.03 2.92 -0.74
CA ARG A 113 -5.26 1.80 -0.19
C ARG A 113 -5.55 0.50 -0.91
N GLN A 114 -4.55 -0.37 -0.92
CA GLN A 114 -4.63 -1.68 -1.53
C GLN A 114 -3.97 -2.74 -0.66
N LEU A 115 -4.63 -3.89 -0.56
CA LEU A 115 -4.07 -5.11 0.01
C LEU A 115 -3.87 -6.14 -1.10
N LEU A 116 -2.69 -6.73 -1.15
CA LEU A 116 -2.31 -7.75 -2.13
C LEU A 116 -1.87 -9.03 -1.42
N ALA A 117 -2.44 -10.15 -1.83
CA ALA A 117 -1.91 -11.47 -1.50
C ALA A 117 -0.82 -11.81 -2.53
N VAL A 118 0.37 -12.14 -2.03
CA VAL A 118 1.53 -12.47 -2.85
C VAL A 118 1.98 -13.89 -2.50
N HIS A 119 1.88 -14.80 -3.45
CA HIS A 119 2.42 -16.15 -3.33
C HIS A 119 3.81 -16.19 -3.94
N VAL A 120 4.85 -16.24 -3.13
CA VAL A 120 6.20 -16.49 -3.64
C VAL A 120 6.34 -17.98 -3.93
N LEU A 121 6.45 -18.34 -5.21
CA LEU A 121 6.47 -19.73 -5.66
C LEU A 121 7.83 -20.40 -5.41
N ARG A 122 8.90 -19.62 -5.51
CA ARG A 122 10.28 -20.10 -5.36
C ARG A 122 11.10 -19.07 -4.59
N PRO A 123 11.97 -19.52 -3.66
CA PRO A 123 12.82 -18.58 -2.93
C PRO A 123 13.71 -17.78 -3.89
N PHE A 124 13.91 -16.50 -3.59
CA PHE A 124 14.76 -15.61 -4.39
C PHE A 124 15.48 -14.58 -3.51
N VAL A 125 16.46 -13.92 -4.12
CA VAL A 125 17.08 -12.69 -3.60
C VAL A 125 17.03 -11.61 -4.68
N VAL A 126 17.04 -10.35 -4.28
CA VAL A 126 17.13 -9.20 -5.18
C VAL A 126 18.56 -8.67 -5.18
N LEU A 127 19.09 -8.41 -6.36
CA LEU A 127 20.38 -7.75 -6.58
C LEU A 127 20.13 -6.35 -7.12
N GLY A 128 20.51 -5.32 -6.36
CA GLY A 128 20.57 -3.96 -6.85
C GLY A 128 21.77 -3.77 -7.77
N MET A 129 21.60 -3.05 -8.87
CA MET A 129 22.63 -2.86 -9.87
C MET A 129 22.79 -1.41 -10.24
N ARG A 130 24.05 -0.96 -10.26
CA ARG A 130 24.41 0.36 -10.77
C ARG A 130 25.17 0.22 -12.07
N TYR A 131 24.74 1.00 -13.05
CA TYR A 131 25.39 1.11 -14.36
C TYR A 131 25.89 2.54 -14.56
N TRP A 132 27.09 2.69 -15.11
CA TRP A 132 27.62 4.00 -15.46
C TRP A 132 28.59 3.95 -16.64
N HIS A 133 28.81 5.11 -17.24
CA HIS A 133 29.74 5.26 -18.36
C HIS A 133 31.07 5.80 -17.85
N SER A 134 32.16 5.17 -18.26
CA SER A 134 33.49 5.77 -18.15
C SER A 134 33.59 6.98 -19.08
N ARG A 135 34.60 7.83 -18.84
CA ARG A 135 34.91 8.96 -19.72
C ARG A 135 35.15 8.50 -21.17
N GLU A 136 35.83 7.38 -21.35
CA GLU A 136 36.10 6.79 -22.67
C GLU A 136 34.82 6.30 -23.37
N ALA A 137 33.85 5.77 -22.62
CA ALA A 137 32.54 5.42 -23.17
C ALA A 137 31.74 6.65 -23.58
N LEU A 138 31.77 7.73 -22.80
CA LEU A 138 31.11 8.99 -23.16
C LEU A 138 31.74 9.62 -24.42
N ASP A 139 33.07 9.55 -24.56
CA ASP A 139 33.76 9.99 -25.78
C ASP A 139 33.35 9.15 -27.01
N ARG A 140 33.08 7.85 -26.84
CA ARG A 140 32.52 6.99 -27.89
C ARG A 140 31.07 7.34 -28.22
N LEU A 141 30.25 7.63 -27.22
CA LEU A 141 28.86 8.09 -27.41
C LEU A 141 28.81 9.34 -28.30
N ALA A 142 29.67 10.32 -28.02
CA ALA A 142 29.77 11.55 -28.81
C ALA A 142 30.14 11.29 -30.30
N ARG A 143 30.86 10.20 -30.59
CA ARG A 143 31.27 9.83 -31.96
C ARG A 143 30.28 8.93 -32.68
N HIS A 144 29.60 8.04 -31.97
CA HIS A 144 28.81 6.94 -32.57
C HIS A 144 27.31 7.03 -32.30
N GLY A 145 26.86 7.99 -31.48
CA GLY A 145 25.44 8.24 -31.19
C GLY A 145 24.79 7.28 -30.20
N TYR A 146 25.45 6.17 -29.85
CA TYR A 146 25.01 5.24 -28.80
C TYR A 146 26.21 4.58 -28.09
N VAL A 147 26.04 4.26 -26.80
CA VAL A 147 27.00 3.44 -26.04
C VAL A 147 26.27 2.75 -24.89
N TYR A 148 26.59 1.49 -24.62
CA TYR A 148 26.17 0.84 -23.37
C TYR A 148 27.03 1.29 -22.19
N SER A 149 26.53 1.15 -20.98
CA SER A 149 27.36 1.33 -19.79
C SER A 149 28.49 0.30 -19.81
N ASP A 150 29.73 0.78 -19.69
CA ASP A 150 30.93 -0.04 -19.73
C ASP A 150 31.46 -0.36 -18.33
N ARG A 151 30.79 0.16 -17.30
CA ARG A 151 31.03 -0.16 -15.90
C ARG A 151 29.72 -0.46 -15.19
N TRP A 152 29.76 -1.47 -14.33
CA TRP A 152 28.64 -1.88 -13.51
C TRP A 152 29.10 -2.64 -12.27
N GLU A 153 28.29 -2.58 -11.22
CA GLU A 153 28.52 -3.33 -9.98
C GLU A 153 27.20 -3.72 -9.32
N VAL A 154 27.26 -4.74 -8.46
CA VAL A 154 26.17 -5.08 -7.55
C VAL A 154 26.27 -4.12 -6.36
N THR A 155 25.27 -3.27 -6.18
CA THR A 155 25.22 -2.29 -5.08
C THR A 155 24.84 -2.98 -3.78
N GLU A 156 23.81 -3.82 -3.84
CA GLU A 156 23.22 -4.46 -2.69
C GLU A 156 22.65 -5.83 -3.05
N ARG A 157 22.58 -6.72 -2.05
CA ARG A 157 21.90 -8.01 -2.12
C ARG A 157 20.93 -8.14 -0.97
N SER A 158 19.65 -8.32 -1.27
CA SER A 158 18.62 -8.52 -0.24
C SER A 158 18.81 -9.85 0.49
N HIS A 159 18.12 -9.99 1.62
CA HIS A 159 17.94 -11.28 2.27
C HIS A 159 17.11 -12.24 1.40
N ILE A 160 17.27 -13.54 1.65
CA ILE A 160 16.49 -14.59 0.99
C ILE A 160 15.02 -14.44 1.36
N VAL A 161 14.19 -14.18 0.37
CA VAL A 161 12.73 -14.25 0.45
C VAL A 161 12.33 -15.72 0.29
N PRO A 162 11.78 -16.38 1.34
CA PRO A 162 11.30 -17.75 1.23
C PRO A 162 10.10 -17.87 0.29
N ALA A 163 9.83 -19.11 -0.15
CA ALA A 163 8.53 -19.41 -0.75
C ALA A 163 7.42 -19.38 0.33
N GLY A 164 6.21 -19.03 -0.08
CA GLY A 164 5.04 -18.95 0.78
C GLY A 164 4.18 -17.73 0.51
N TRP A 165 3.16 -17.56 1.35
CA TRP A 165 2.18 -16.50 1.22
C TRP A 165 2.55 -15.25 2.03
N TYR A 166 2.31 -14.10 1.42
CA TYR A 166 2.53 -12.79 2.01
C TYR A 166 1.32 -11.90 1.77
N LEU A 167 1.06 -11.01 2.72
CA LEU A 167 0.14 -9.89 2.59
C LEU A 167 0.98 -8.62 2.43
N VAL A 168 0.76 -7.89 1.34
CA VAL A 168 1.44 -6.62 1.06
C VAL A 168 0.40 -5.50 1.11
N GLY A 169 0.73 -4.44 1.85
CA GLY A 169 -0.10 -3.26 2.00
C GLY A 169 0.50 -2.07 1.27
N LEU A 170 -0.33 -1.38 0.48
CA LEU A 170 0.03 -0.23 -0.33
C LEU A 170 -0.93 0.93 -0.08
N VAL A 171 -0.45 2.17 -0.21
CA VAL A 171 -1.26 3.39 -0.18
C VAL A 171 -0.96 4.29 -1.37
N GLY A 172 -1.96 5.01 -1.85
CA GLY A 172 -1.88 5.85 -3.04
C GLY A 172 -3.03 5.63 -4.02
N GLU A 173 -3.06 6.45 -5.07
CA GLU A 173 -4.08 6.41 -6.13
C GLU A 173 -3.46 6.12 -7.50
N PHE A 174 -2.34 6.77 -7.81
CA PHE A 174 -1.64 6.65 -9.10
C PHE A 174 -0.28 5.98 -8.98
N LEU A 175 0.44 6.27 -7.90
CA LEU A 175 1.68 5.62 -7.51
C LEU A 175 1.49 5.08 -6.11
N PHE A 176 1.68 3.77 -5.97
CA PHE A 176 1.47 3.09 -4.71
C PHE A 176 2.76 3.05 -3.90
N THR A 177 2.75 3.70 -2.75
CA THR A 177 3.81 3.61 -1.76
C THR A 177 3.63 2.33 -0.94
N LEU A 178 4.73 1.60 -0.73
CA LEU A 178 4.73 0.42 0.13
C LEU A 178 4.58 0.83 1.58
N VAL A 179 3.52 0.34 2.24
CA VAL A 179 3.38 0.44 3.70
C VAL A 179 4.14 -0.69 4.37
N GLY A 180 4.01 -1.90 3.83
CA GLY A 180 4.81 -3.02 4.28
C GLY A 180 4.33 -4.38 3.77
N ALA A 181 4.99 -5.43 4.26
CA ALA A 181 4.66 -6.81 3.94
C ALA A 181 4.72 -7.68 5.20
N ALA A 182 3.73 -8.55 5.36
CA ALA A 182 3.63 -9.55 6.42
C ALA A 182 3.57 -10.94 5.80
N ALA A 183 4.21 -11.94 6.41
CA ALA A 183 4.12 -13.32 5.94
C ALA A 183 2.96 -14.03 6.63
N VAL A 184 2.12 -14.72 5.86
CA VAL A 184 0.88 -15.32 6.35
C VAL A 184 0.95 -16.84 6.35
N ALA A 185 0.25 -17.45 7.30
CA ALA A 185 0.27 -18.88 7.54
C ALA A 185 -0.85 -19.59 6.76
N PHE A 186 -0.60 -19.83 5.47
CA PHE A 186 -1.45 -20.66 4.62
C PHE A 186 -0.60 -21.76 4.00
N ASP A 187 -1.25 -22.87 3.63
CA ASP A 187 -0.55 -23.93 2.91
C ASP A 187 -0.14 -23.41 1.52
N SER A 188 1.05 -23.80 1.05
CA SER A 188 1.58 -23.35 -0.25
C SER A 188 0.69 -23.74 -1.42
N ASP A 189 -0.11 -24.80 -1.25
CA ASP A 189 -0.92 -25.37 -2.32
C ASP A 189 -2.36 -24.82 -2.30
N GLU A 190 -2.69 -23.90 -1.37
CA GLU A 190 -3.99 -23.24 -1.34
C GLU A 190 -4.22 -22.40 -2.61
N HIS A 191 -5.46 -22.41 -3.11
CA HIS A 191 -5.83 -21.62 -4.28
C HIS A 191 -5.74 -20.11 -3.96
N PRO A 192 -5.11 -19.29 -4.83
CA PRO A 192 -4.89 -17.86 -4.56
C PRO A 192 -6.15 -17.08 -4.21
N ASP A 193 -7.26 -17.38 -4.87
CA ASP A 193 -8.52 -16.67 -4.65
C ASP A 193 -9.13 -16.98 -3.27
N ALA A 194 -8.97 -18.22 -2.77
CA ALA A 194 -9.43 -18.61 -1.44
C ALA A 194 -8.59 -17.96 -0.33
N VAL A 195 -7.27 -17.85 -0.56
CA VAL A 195 -6.37 -17.11 0.32
C VAL A 195 -6.74 -15.63 0.35
N ALA A 196 -7.01 -15.03 -0.82
CA ALA A 196 -7.40 -13.63 -0.92
C ALA A 196 -8.72 -13.34 -0.19
N GLU A 197 -9.74 -14.19 -0.34
CA GLU A 197 -11.02 -14.05 0.37
C GLU A 197 -10.85 -14.10 1.90
N ARG A 198 -10.07 -15.06 2.41
CA ARG A 198 -9.79 -15.17 3.86
C ARG A 198 -9.03 -13.96 4.39
N LEU A 199 -8.09 -13.42 3.60
CA LEU A 199 -7.35 -12.21 3.96
C LEU A 199 -8.26 -10.99 3.94
N ALA A 200 -9.22 -10.90 3.02
CA ALA A 200 -10.20 -9.81 3.00
C ALA A 200 -11.10 -9.84 4.24
N LEU A 201 -11.58 -11.02 4.63
CA LEU A 201 -12.36 -11.18 5.87
C LEU A 201 -11.55 -10.78 7.11
N ARG A 202 -10.27 -11.20 7.19
CA ARG A 202 -9.37 -10.78 8.29
C ARG A 202 -9.11 -9.28 8.31
N ALA A 203 -9.00 -8.64 7.14
CA ALA A 203 -8.83 -7.20 7.05
C ALA A 203 -10.07 -6.48 7.59
N LEU A 204 -11.27 -6.95 7.24
CA LEU A 204 -12.54 -6.41 7.77
C LEU A 204 -12.70 -6.58 9.28
N ASP A 205 -12.13 -7.63 9.86
CA ASP A 205 -12.08 -7.82 11.32
C ASP A 205 -11.10 -6.85 12.02
N THR A 206 -10.26 -6.13 11.26
CA THR A 206 -9.32 -5.14 11.81
C THR A 206 -10.04 -3.83 12.11
N GLU A 207 -9.89 -3.35 13.35
CA GLU A 207 -10.47 -2.09 13.78
C GLU A 207 -10.07 -0.93 12.86
N GLY A 208 -11.07 -0.21 12.36
CA GLY A 208 -10.88 0.94 11.47
C GLY A 208 -10.57 0.63 10.02
N PHE A 209 -10.50 -0.65 9.65
CA PHE A 209 -10.41 -1.01 8.23
C PHE A 209 -11.76 -0.83 7.52
N GLY A 210 -12.89 -0.85 8.23
CA GLY A 210 -14.22 -0.70 7.66
C GLY A 210 -14.70 0.74 7.41
N ALA A 211 -13.80 1.73 7.32
CA ALA A 211 -14.02 3.20 7.41
C ALA A 211 -14.95 3.86 6.36
N ALA A 212 -16.05 3.20 6.00
CA ALA A 212 -17.07 3.66 5.09
C ALA A 212 -18.23 4.35 5.82
N HIS A 213 -18.38 4.18 7.13
CA HIS A 213 -19.47 4.77 7.90
C HIS A 213 -18.96 5.85 8.85
N CYS A 214 -19.58 7.03 8.84
CA CYS A 214 -19.32 8.07 9.83
C CYS A 214 -20.59 8.43 10.60
N MET A 215 -20.51 8.32 11.92
CA MET A 215 -21.50 8.87 12.85
C MET A 215 -21.08 10.26 13.33
N ALA A 216 -22.05 11.17 13.41
CA ALA A 216 -21.91 12.49 14.00
C ALA A 216 -22.93 12.67 15.12
N GLU A 217 -22.50 13.13 16.31
CA GLU A 217 -23.39 13.29 17.47
C GLU A 217 -23.16 14.63 18.17
N CYS A 218 -24.25 15.35 18.47
CA CYS A 218 -24.23 16.54 19.30
C CYS A 218 -24.37 16.18 20.78
N ARG A 219 -23.36 16.50 21.60
CA ARG A 219 -23.41 16.22 23.05
C ARG A 219 -24.45 17.04 23.83
N ALA A 220 -24.90 18.17 23.28
CA ALA A 220 -25.82 19.07 23.97
C ALA A 220 -27.30 18.73 23.74
N CYS A 221 -27.69 18.44 22.48
CA CYS A 221 -29.08 18.14 22.12
C CYS A 221 -29.33 16.66 21.80
N GLY A 222 -28.29 15.81 21.78
CA GLY A 222 -28.41 14.37 21.51
C GLY A 222 -28.77 14.01 20.07
N SER A 223 -28.85 14.99 19.16
CA SER A 223 -29.10 14.73 17.75
C SER A 223 -27.94 13.95 17.14
N ARG A 224 -28.30 12.98 16.29
CA ARG A 224 -27.38 12.06 15.63
C ARG A 224 -27.58 12.09 14.13
N TRP A 225 -26.48 11.93 13.42
CA TRP A 225 -26.47 11.83 11.97
C TRP A 225 -25.49 10.75 11.54
N CYS A 226 -25.71 10.21 10.35
CA CYS A 226 -24.77 9.31 9.69
C CYS A 226 -24.50 9.76 8.25
N ALA A 227 -23.31 9.41 7.77
CA ALA A 227 -22.93 9.50 6.39
C ALA A 227 -22.14 8.24 5.99
N GLU A 228 -22.25 7.87 4.72
CA GLU A 228 -21.74 6.60 4.18
C GLU A 228 -20.79 6.87 3.01
N SER A 229 -19.89 5.94 2.76
CA SER A 229 -18.98 5.91 1.60
C SER A 229 -18.21 7.22 1.41
N GLY A 230 -17.63 7.77 2.48
CA GLY A 230 -16.87 9.01 2.43
C GLY A 230 -17.71 10.27 2.17
N SER A 231 -19.04 10.19 2.24
CA SER A 231 -19.94 11.31 1.97
C SER A 231 -19.85 12.41 3.03
N TRP A 232 -20.00 13.66 2.60
CA TRP A 232 -20.01 14.84 3.46
C TRP A 232 -21.43 15.25 3.84
N LEU A 233 -22.43 14.54 3.29
CA LEU A 233 -23.85 14.77 3.53
C LEU A 233 -24.35 13.88 4.67
N PHE A 234 -24.46 14.48 5.85
CA PHE A 234 -24.95 13.83 7.05
C PHE A 234 -26.48 13.81 7.10
N ARG A 235 -27.05 12.62 7.21
CA ARG A 235 -28.50 12.38 7.33
C ARG A 235 -28.87 12.09 8.78
N PRO A 236 -29.98 12.64 9.28
CA PRO A 236 -30.40 12.38 10.66
C PRO A 236 -30.70 10.89 10.88
N GLU A 237 -30.30 10.37 12.03
CA GLU A 237 -30.62 9.00 12.44
C GLU A 237 -32.01 8.96 13.10
N GLY A 238 -32.86 8.00 12.69
CA GLY A 238 -34.19 7.78 13.25
C GLY A 238 -35.20 8.93 13.02
N ASP A 239 -36.32 8.89 13.75
CA ASP A 239 -37.34 9.94 13.76
C ASP A 239 -36.92 11.11 14.67
N THR A 240 -35.84 11.81 14.30
CA THR A 240 -35.46 13.07 14.96
C THR A 240 -35.90 14.27 14.11
N ASP A 241 -36.26 15.38 14.75
CA ASP A 241 -36.58 16.66 14.07
C ASP A 241 -35.34 17.36 13.47
N ALA A 242 -34.16 16.71 13.55
CA ALA A 242 -32.92 17.23 13.00
C ALA A 242 -32.96 17.18 11.45
N ARG A 243 -32.47 18.25 10.81
CA ARG A 243 -32.30 18.26 9.36
C ARG A 243 -30.94 17.67 8.99
N GLY A 244 -30.86 17.08 7.80
CA GLY A 244 -29.58 16.75 7.19
C GLY A 244 -28.75 17.99 6.90
N TRP A 245 -27.44 17.82 6.85
CA TRP A 245 -26.48 18.92 6.65
C TRP A 245 -25.24 18.43 5.92
N ASP A 246 -24.51 19.39 5.35
CA ASP A 246 -23.27 19.15 4.62
C ASP A 246 -22.10 19.70 5.42
N PHE A 247 -21.05 18.89 5.63
CA PHE A 247 -19.87 19.27 6.40
C PHE A 247 -19.20 20.52 5.85
N ASP A 248 -19.19 20.72 4.53
CA ASP A 248 -18.59 21.90 3.89
C ASP A 248 -19.34 23.21 4.20
N THR A 249 -20.58 23.10 4.69
CA THR A 249 -21.42 24.25 5.00
C THR A 249 -21.38 24.67 6.46
N ILE A 250 -20.64 23.93 7.30
CA ILE A 250 -20.53 24.23 8.73
C ILE A 250 -19.36 25.19 8.98
N GLY A 251 -19.48 26.02 10.02
CA GLY A 251 -18.43 26.96 10.45
C GLY A 251 -17.16 26.26 10.94
N GLU A 252 -16.17 27.06 11.32
CA GLU A 252 -14.82 26.64 11.69
C GLU A 252 -14.76 25.44 12.65
N VAL A 253 -13.85 24.51 12.35
CA VAL A 253 -13.58 23.33 13.19
C VAL A 253 -12.82 23.77 14.44
N SER A 254 -13.32 23.37 15.60
CA SER A 254 -12.61 23.60 16.88
C SER A 254 -11.30 22.80 16.98
N ASP A 255 -10.38 23.25 17.83
CA ASP A 255 -9.12 22.53 18.14
C ASP A 255 -9.33 21.08 18.64
N THR A 256 -10.54 20.75 19.09
CA THR A 256 -10.93 19.40 19.54
C THR A 256 -11.52 18.52 18.45
N GLY A 257 -11.50 18.96 17.19
CA GLY A 257 -12.06 18.21 16.05
C GLY A 257 -13.59 18.14 16.06
N THR A 258 -14.25 19.10 16.71
CA THR A 258 -15.72 19.23 16.72
C THR A 258 -16.19 20.43 15.93
N VAL A 259 -17.45 20.39 15.47
CA VAL A 259 -18.07 21.49 14.72
C VAL A 259 -19.34 22.00 15.42
N PRO A 260 -19.73 23.27 15.22
CA PRO A 260 -20.97 23.81 15.76
C PRO A 260 -22.19 22.99 15.33
N CYS A 261 -23.07 22.64 16.27
CA CYS A 261 -24.25 21.84 15.98
C CYS A 261 -25.20 22.57 15.03
N PRO A 262 -25.52 22.01 13.85
CA PRO A 262 -26.38 22.67 12.87
C PRO A 262 -27.83 22.79 13.35
N HIS A 263 -28.25 21.92 14.29
CA HIS A 263 -29.60 21.89 14.85
C HIS A 263 -29.80 22.88 16.02
N CYS A 264 -29.06 22.72 17.12
CA CYS A 264 -29.27 23.55 18.33
C CYS A 264 -28.41 24.82 18.39
N LYS A 265 -27.41 24.97 17.50
CA LYS A 265 -26.45 26.10 17.42
C LYS A 265 -25.57 26.35 18.65
N THR A 266 -25.85 25.70 19.78
CA THR A 266 -25.13 25.87 21.06
C THR A 266 -24.22 24.70 21.39
N GLY A 267 -24.53 23.51 20.87
CA GLY A 267 -23.74 22.30 21.07
C GLY A 267 -22.60 22.16 20.07
N GLN A 268 -21.73 21.19 20.37
CA GLN A 268 -20.65 20.75 19.49
C GLN A 268 -20.92 19.32 19.02
N VAL A 269 -20.64 19.06 17.74
CA VAL A 269 -20.78 17.76 17.08
C VAL A 269 -19.42 17.11 16.95
N GLY A 270 -19.28 15.91 17.48
CA GLY A 270 -18.10 15.06 17.26
C GLY A 270 -18.39 13.95 16.26
N PHE A 271 -17.32 13.39 15.70
CA PHE A 271 -17.37 12.39 14.64
C PHE A 271 -16.73 11.07 15.08
N CYS A 272 -17.27 9.97 14.58
CA CYS A 272 -16.70 8.64 14.72
C CYS A 272 -16.81 7.93 13.37
N VAL A 273 -15.67 7.52 12.81
CA VAL A 273 -15.60 6.69 11.60
C VAL A 273 -15.40 5.23 12.00
N SER A 274 -16.14 4.34 11.34
CA SER A 274 -16.09 2.89 11.54
C SER A 274 -16.14 2.15 10.23
#